data_AF-A0A6B7Q5M0-F1
#
_entry.id   AF-A0A6B7Q5M0-F1
#
_cell.length_a   1.000
_cell.length_b   1.000
_cell.length_c   1.000
_cell.angle_alpha   90.00
_cell.angle_beta   90.00
_cell.angle_gamma   90.00
#
_symmetry.space_group_name_H-M   'P 1'
#
loop_
_entity.id
_entity.type
_entity.pdbx_description
1 polymer ?
#
loop_
_entity_poly.entity_id
_entity_poly.type
_entity_poly.pdbx_seq_one_letter_code
_entity_poly.pdbx_strand_id
1 'polypeptide(L)'
;MLAEYSFDDPQKNYYIIIDQLDDNWAENDTRYKFIRALIEEIKVFRKIKNIKIIAALRLDLLRSVFNITRGSGFQEEKYESYILDIKWTSQQLTELVQKRVREVYKRQYTREDVTIKDIFPKAKGGHLGITPIEYIIERTLFRPRDVLQYVNECFNVALNRERISWDSIHKAEAVYSLKRLRSLKEEWGDIYPSFEETIEILRNLPDKFSRTSMSKNTIDAVLSELSIQNTTDPCAITANKFLEGESREQDVINEIMLCLYTVGIVGFKISSLTPYKWAFRDSTPTTKNEIKRASLMKIHKMLHSALDIRIITGNRYERDDEEDIECS
;
A
#
# COMPACT_ATOMS: atom_id res chain seq x y z
N MET A 1 24.01 34.79 7.62
CA MET A 1 23.98 34.42 9.06
C MET A 1 24.25 32.94 9.32
N LEU A 2 23.30 31.99 9.20
CA LEU A 2 23.60 30.57 9.54
C LEU A 2 24.76 29.95 8.72
N ALA A 3 24.78 30.19 7.41
CA ALA A 3 25.86 29.72 6.54
C ALA A 3 27.24 30.33 6.86
N GLU A 4 27.27 31.51 7.49
CA GLU A 4 28.50 32.27 7.76
C GLU A 4 29.03 32.07 9.19
N TYR A 5 28.19 31.61 10.12
CA TYR A 5 28.56 31.43 11.54
C TYR A 5 28.55 29.98 12.01
N SER A 6 27.91 29.05 11.29
CA SER A 6 27.80 27.64 11.71
C SER A 6 28.20 26.64 10.62
N PHE A 7 28.34 27.09 9.37
CA PHE A 7 28.70 26.28 8.20
C PHE A 7 29.75 26.97 7.33
N ASP A 8 30.63 27.72 7.99
CA ASP A 8 31.70 28.54 7.44
C ASP A 8 32.88 27.73 6.89
N ASP A 9 33.03 26.48 7.33
CA ASP A 9 34.05 25.54 6.81
C ASP A 9 33.52 24.75 5.60
N PRO A 10 33.91 25.09 4.34
CA PRO A 10 33.52 24.38 3.11
C PRO A 10 33.98 22.93 3.04
N GLN A 11 34.87 22.47 3.93
CA GLN A 11 35.30 21.08 3.97
C GLN A 11 34.43 20.20 4.87
N LYS A 12 33.59 20.79 5.75
CA LYS A 12 32.71 20.05 6.66
C LYS A 12 31.31 19.92 6.11
N ASN A 13 30.99 18.75 5.58
CA ASN A 13 29.66 18.42 5.08
C ASN A 13 28.78 17.79 6.18
N TYR A 14 27.57 18.32 6.34
CA TYR A 14 26.57 17.85 7.29
C TYR A 14 25.39 17.21 6.57
N TYR A 15 24.96 16.04 7.05
CA TYR A 15 23.77 15.34 6.57
C TYR A 15 22.75 15.26 7.69
N ILE A 16 21.57 15.84 7.47
CA ILE A 16 20.44 15.81 8.40
C ILE A 16 19.37 14.93 7.79
N ILE A 17 19.08 13.80 8.45
CA ILE A 17 18.02 12.88 8.04
C ILE A 17 16.88 13.03 9.04
N ILE A 18 15.70 13.33 8.52
CA ILE A 18 14.47 13.46 9.29
C ILE A 18 13.55 12.34 8.82
N ASP A 19 13.12 11.50 9.75
CA ASP A 19 12.27 10.34 9.50
C ASP A 19 11.11 10.34 10.51
N GLN A 20 10.15 9.43 10.35
CA GLN A 20 9.00 9.25 11.25
C GLN A 20 8.11 10.50 11.38
N LEU A 21 8.01 11.28 10.30
CA LEU A 21 7.14 12.46 10.25
C LEU A 21 5.65 12.11 10.29
N ASP A 22 5.31 10.84 10.04
CA ASP A 22 3.98 10.25 10.10
C ASP A 22 3.52 9.85 11.51
N ASP A 23 4.40 9.86 12.51
CA ASP A 23 4.02 9.59 13.90
C ASP A 23 3.04 10.63 14.46
N ASN A 24 2.28 10.26 15.49
CA ASN A 24 1.29 11.11 16.16
C ASN A 24 1.93 12.02 17.22
N TRP A 25 2.88 12.84 16.82
CA TRP A 25 3.59 13.78 17.71
C TRP A 25 2.84 15.12 17.92
N ALA A 26 1.78 15.37 17.16
CA ALA A 26 0.89 16.53 17.31
C ALA A 26 -0.49 16.24 16.70
N GLU A 27 -1.48 17.08 17.01
CA GLU A 27 -2.78 17.07 16.33
C GLU A 27 -2.61 17.27 14.82
N ASN A 28 -3.48 16.63 14.03
CA ASN A 28 -3.38 16.56 12.57
C ASN A 28 -3.17 17.93 11.89
N ASP A 29 -3.99 18.93 12.21
CA ASP A 29 -3.88 20.27 11.61
C ASP A 29 -2.54 20.96 11.91
N THR A 30 -2.04 20.77 13.13
CA THR A 30 -0.76 21.31 13.58
C THR A 30 0.39 20.56 12.89
N ARG A 31 0.32 19.23 12.86
CA ARG A 31 1.28 18.37 12.16
C ARG A 31 1.41 18.74 10.69
N TYR A 32 0.31 18.91 9.97
CA TYR A 32 0.33 19.29 8.55
C TYR A 32 0.99 20.66 8.31
N LYS A 33 0.71 21.65 9.17
CA LYS A 33 1.34 22.98 9.08
C LYS A 33 2.84 22.93 9.33
N PHE A 34 3.30 22.14 10.30
CA PHE A 34 4.71 21.99 10.59
C PHE A 34 5.46 21.20 9.51
N ILE A 35 4.87 20.15 8.95
CA ILE A 35 5.47 19.42 7.82
C ILE A 35 5.60 20.35 6.60
N ARG A 36 4.58 21.18 6.33
CA ARG A 36 4.68 22.21 5.30
C ARG A 36 5.83 23.16 5.56
N ALA A 37 5.92 23.71 6.78
CA ALA A 37 7.01 24.62 7.16
C ALA A 37 8.37 23.94 6.96
N LEU A 38 8.52 22.68 7.37
CA LEU A 38 9.74 21.90 7.14
C LEU A 38 10.10 21.79 5.65
N ILE A 39 9.14 21.48 4.78
CA ILE A 39 9.36 21.38 3.33
C ILE A 39 9.80 22.74 2.75
N GLU A 40 9.15 23.83 3.17
CA GLU A 40 9.50 25.19 2.75
C GLU A 40 10.91 25.58 3.23
N GLU A 41 11.26 25.27 4.48
CA GLU A 41 12.58 25.55 5.04
C GLU A 41 13.68 24.74 4.37
N ILE A 42 13.47 23.43 4.14
CA ILE A 42 14.44 22.59 3.41
C ILE A 42 14.79 23.23 2.07
N LYS A 43 13.80 23.77 1.34
CA LYS A 43 14.01 24.47 0.07
C LYS A 43 14.90 25.72 0.23
N VAL A 44 14.71 26.50 1.29
CA VAL A 44 15.55 27.67 1.60
C VAL A 44 16.99 27.26 1.93
N PHE A 45 17.16 26.23 2.75
CA PHE A 45 18.46 25.73 3.21
C PHE A 45 19.32 25.12 2.08
N ARG A 46 18.73 24.73 0.95
CA ARG A 46 19.48 24.22 -0.23
C ARG A 46 20.55 25.18 -0.77
N LYS A 47 20.45 26.48 -0.46
CA LYS A 47 21.47 27.47 -0.85
C LYS A 47 22.80 27.25 -0.10
N ILE A 48 22.76 26.56 1.03
CA ILE A 48 23.94 26.24 1.85
C ILE A 48 24.56 24.95 1.31
N LYS A 49 25.75 25.05 0.72
CA LYS A 49 26.40 23.92 0.02
C LYS A 49 26.82 22.79 0.95
N ASN A 50 27.16 23.11 2.19
CA ASN A 50 27.76 22.17 3.13
C ASN A 50 26.72 21.40 3.94
N ILE A 51 25.43 21.61 3.70
CA ILE A 51 24.34 20.91 4.40
C ILE A 51 23.46 20.22 3.38
N LYS A 52 23.18 18.94 3.64
CA LYS A 52 22.15 18.19 2.94
C LYS A 52 21.08 17.74 3.94
N ILE A 53 19.87 18.23 3.77
CA ILE A 53 18.69 17.80 4.54
C ILE A 53 17.88 16.84 3.67
N ILE A 54 17.52 15.69 4.24
CA ILE A 54 16.66 14.68 3.63
C ILE A 54 15.54 14.38 4.62
N ALA A 55 14.30 14.62 4.20
CA ALA A 55 13.11 14.24 4.95
C ALA A 55 12.44 13.05 4.25
N ALA A 56 12.22 11.97 5.00
CA ALA A 56 11.39 10.85 4.57
C ALA A 56 9.95 11.10 5.00
N LEU A 57 9.02 10.99 4.05
CA LEU A 57 7.60 11.23 4.30
C LEU A 57 6.77 10.24 3.48
N ARG A 58 5.69 9.74 4.08
CA ARG A 58 4.72 8.93 3.36
C ARG A 58 3.96 9.77 2.32
N LEU A 59 3.61 9.15 1.19
CA LEU A 59 2.95 9.82 0.08
C LEU A 59 1.54 10.33 0.42
N ASP A 60 0.77 9.56 1.20
CA ASP A 60 -0.55 9.94 1.69
C ASP A 60 -0.48 11.18 2.60
N LEU A 61 0.48 11.22 3.51
CA LEU A 61 0.73 12.37 4.38
C LEU A 61 1.17 13.60 3.58
N LEU A 62 2.08 13.44 2.62
CA LEU A 62 2.51 14.52 1.74
C LEU A 62 1.32 15.12 0.96
N ARG A 63 0.45 14.28 0.40
CA ARG A 63 -0.77 14.72 -0.29
C ARG A 63 -1.74 15.45 0.63
N SER A 64 -1.93 14.97 1.87
CA SER A 64 -2.77 15.64 2.87
C SER A 64 -2.25 17.04 3.20
N VAL A 65 -0.93 17.19 3.37
CA VAL A 65 -0.27 18.49 3.57
C VAL A 65 -0.56 19.42 2.39
N PHE A 66 -0.35 18.97 1.14
CA PHE A 66 -0.64 19.77 -0.05
C PHE A 66 -2.11 20.17 -0.15
N ASN A 67 -3.04 19.29 0.20
CA ASN A 67 -4.48 19.56 0.11
C ASN A 67 -4.99 20.53 1.17
N ILE A 68 -4.57 20.36 2.43
CA ILE A 68 -5.08 21.15 3.55
C ILE A 68 -4.44 22.54 3.58
N THR A 69 -3.17 22.64 3.20
CA THR A 69 -2.42 23.90 3.28
C THR A 69 -2.37 24.69 1.97
N ARG A 70 -3.28 24.41 1.02
CA ARG A 70 -3.37 25.14 -0.25
C ARG A 70 -3.53 26.63 0.04
N GLY A 71 -2.52 27.40 -0.32
CA GLY A 71 -2.49 28.85 -0.23
C GLY A 71 -1.77 29.45 -1.44
N SER A 72 -1.86 30.76 -1.65
CA SER A 72 -1.43 31.48 -2.86
C SER A 72 0.07 31.37 -3.23
N GLY A 73 0.88 30.62 -2.48
CA GLY A 73 2.29 30.33 -2.80
C GLY A 73 2.67 28.85 -2.85
N PHE A 74 1.92 27.95 -2.20
CA PHE A 74 2.25 26.53 -2.00
C PHE A 74 1.51 25.66 -3.02
N GLN A 75 2.10 25.53 -4.20
CA GLN A 75 1.62 24.68 -5.29
C GLN A 75 2.55 23.47 -5.41
N GLU A 76 1.98 22.27 -5.46
CA GLU A 76 2.68 20.98 -5.54
C GLU A 76 3.74 20.96 -6.65
N GLU A 77 3.41 21.49 -7.84
CA GLU A 77 4.31 21.61 -9.00
C GLU A 77 5.65 22.29 -8.67
N LYS A 78 5.69 23.22 -7.71
CA LYS A 78 6.92 23.93 -7.32
C LYS A 78 7.88 23.08 -6.49
N TYR A 79 7.45 21.89 -6.06
CA TYR A 79 8.19 21.00 -5.17
C TYR A 79 8.49 19.64 -5.82
N GLU A 80 7.88 19.31 -6.95
CA GLU A 80 8.09 18.03 -7.65
C GLU A 80 9.57 17.72 -7.88
N SER A 81 10.35 18.70 -8.35
CA SER A 81 11.80 18.54 -8.57
C SER A 81 12.63 18.27 -7.29
N TYR A 82 12.01 18.38 -6.11
CA TYR A 82 12.64 18.15 -4.80
C TYR A 82 12.20 16.85 -4.16
N ILE A 83 11.17 16.21 -4.70
CA ILE A 83 10.61 14.96 -4.19
C ILE A 83 11.26 13.82 -4.98
N LEU A 84 11.75 12.82 -4.25
CA LEU A 84 12.23 11.57 -4.82
C LEU A 84 11.22 10.49 -4.49
N ASP A 85 10.48 10.03 -5.50
CA ASP A 85 9.58 8.90 -5.36
C ASP A 85 10.37 7.59 -5.30
N ILE A 86 10.23 6.86 -4.21
CA ILE A 86 10.83 5.53 -4.05
C ILE A 86 9.87 4.48 -4.60
N LYS A 87 10.23 3.87 -5.72
CA LYS A 87 9.48 2.78 -6.36
C LYS A 87 10.36 1.55 -6.51
N TRP A 88 9.79 0.38 -6.24
CA TRP A 88 10.49 -0.91 -6.35
C TRP A 88 9.99 -1.66 -7.57
N THR A 89 10.92 -2.15 -8.38
CA THR A 89 10.60 -3.03 -9.50
C THR A 89 10.59 -4.49 -9.05
N SER A 90 9.88 -5.35 -9.81
CA SER A 90 9.86 -6.80 -9.57
C SER A 90 11.28 -7.39 -9.55
N GLN A 91 12.16 -6.91 -10.45
CA GLN A 91 13.57 -7.31 -10.48
C GLN A 91 14.32 -6.93 -9.19
N GLN A 92 14.18 -5.68 -8.72
CA GLN A 92 14.86 -5.21 -7.50
C GLN A 92 14.38 -5.98 -6.26
N LEU A 93 13.08 -6.30 -6.19
CA LEU A 93 12.51 -7.12 -5.11
C LEU A 93 13.01 -8.57 -5.17
N THR A 94 13.13 -9.14 -6.37
CA THR A 94 13.72 -10.46 -6.58
C THR A 94 15.19 -10.49 -6.13
N GLU A 95 15.96 -9.47 -6.48
CA GLU A 95 17.35 -9.32 -6.04
C GLU A 95 17.47 -9.14 -4.53
N LEU A 96 16.54 -8.40 -3.90
CA LEU A 96 16.46 -8.26 -2.45
C LEU A 96 16.26 -9.61 -1.78
N VAL A 97 15.31 -10.41 -2.25
CA VAL A 97 15.07 -11.78 -1.74
C VAL A 97 16.33 -12.62 -1.93
N GLN A 98 16.98 -12.56 -3.09
CA GLN A 98 18.20 -13.33 -3.38
C GLN A 98 19.36 -12.94 -2.46
N LYS A 99 19.52 -11.64 -2.15
CA LYS A 99 20.50 -11.15 -1.16
C LYS A 99 20.19 -11.69 0.23
N ARG A 100 18.91 -11.68 0.65
CA ARG A 100 18.49 -12.16 1.96
C ARG A 100 18.71 -13.67 2.11
N VAL A 101 18.34 -14.45 1.09
CA VAL A 101 18.59 -15.89 1.02
C VAL A 101 20.08 -16.20 1.18
N ARG A 102 20.95 -15.57 0.38
CA ARG A 102 22.41 -15.80 0.49
C ARG A 102 22.93 -15.52 1.89
N GLU A 103 22.51 -14.42 2.51
CA GLU A 103 22.98 -14.06 3.84
C GLU A 103 22.52 -15.04 4.93
N VAL A 104 21.30 -15.57 4.83
CA VAL A 104 20.77 -16.57 5.77
C VAL A 104 21.54 -17.89 5.64
N TYR A 105 21.77 -18.37 4.42
CA TYR A 105 22.40 -19.67 4.17
C TYR A 105 23.93 -19.64 4.35
N LYS A 106 24.59 -18.52 4.06
CA LYS A 106 26.02 -18.30 4.36
C LYS A 106 26.35 -18.55 5.83
N ARG A 107 25.40 -18.25 6.73
CA ARG A 107 25.56 -18.43 8.18
C ARG A 107 25.25 -19.84 8.67
N GLN A 108 24.49 -20.64 7.91
CA GLN A 108 24.02 -21.94 8.34
C GLN A 108 24.87 -23.09 7.79
N TYR A 109 25.10 -23.17 6.47
CA TYR A 109 25.82 -24.30 5.88
C TYR A 109 26.43 -23.92 4.50
N THR A 110 27.66 -24.39 4.24
CA THR A 110 28.40 -24.48 2.95
C THR A 110 29.07 -23.24 2.33
N ARG A 111 30.16 -23.52 1.58
CA ARG A 111 30.97 -22.61 0.74
C ARG A 111 30.30 -22.26 -0.60
N GLU A 112 29.10 -22.76 -0.87
CA GLU A 112 28.39 -22.60 -2.15
C GLU A 112 27.27 -21.55 -2.03
N ASP A 113 27.11 -20.74 -3.08
CA ASP A 113 26.10 -19.68 -3.16
C ASP A 113 24.70 -20.28 -3.41
N VAL A 114 23.90 -20.45 -2.34
CA VAL A 114 22.51 -20.89 -2.44
C VAL A 114 21.65 -19.83 -3.15
N THR A 115 20.89 -20.25 -4.16
CA THR A 115 19.99 -19.38 -4.93
C THR A 115 18.52 -19.61 -4.60
N ILE A 116 17.67 -18.63 -4.94
CA ILE A 116 16.21 -18.77 -4.86
C ILE A 116 15.74 -20.03 -5.60
N LYS A 117 16.36 -20.37 -6.74
CA LYS A 117 15.98 -21.52 -7.57
C LYS A 117 16.24 -22.86 -6.89
N ASP A 118 17.13 -22.91 -5.91
CA ASP A 118 17.44 -24.12 -5.16
C ASP A 118 16.39 -24.39 -4.09
N ILE A 119 15.79 -23.33 -3.55
CA ILE A 119 14.86 -23.37 -2.41
C ILE A 119 13.40 -23.40 -2.88
N PHE A 120 13.04 -22.54 -3.83
CA PHE A 120 11.67 -22.36 -4.30
C PHE A 120 11.32 -23.33 -5.44
N PRO A 121 10.02 -23.65 -5.64
CA PRO A 121 9.63 -24.58 -6.69
C PRO A 121 9.80 -23.95 -8.09
N LYS A 122 9.72 -24.78 -9.13
CA LYS A 122 9.68 -24.27 -10.51
C LYS A 122 8.39 -23.47 -10.76
N ALA A 123 8.45 -22.60 -11.77
CA ALA A 123 7.31 -21.80 -12.24
C ALA A 123 6.09 -22.69 -12.58
N LYS A 124 4.90 -22.14 -12.37
CA LYS A 124 3.64 -22.84 -12.61
C LYS A 124 3.06 -22.41 -13.95
N GLY A 125 2.85 -23.36 -14.86
CA GLY A 125 2.51 -23.08 -16.26
C GLY A 125 3.67 -23.23 -17.25
N GLY A 126 4.79 -23.84 -16.83
CA GLY A 126 5.97 -24.03 -17.69
C GLY A 126 6.85 -22.79 -17.76
N HIS A 127 7.60 -22.61 -18.85
CA HIS A 127 8.57 -21.53 -19.03
C HIS A 127 7.96 -20.11 -19.09
N LEU A 128 6.69 -20.00 -19.48
CA LEU A 128 5.90 -18.75 -19.51
C LEU A 128 5.06 -18.60 -18.25
N GLY A 129 5.15 -19.56 -17.33
CA GLY A 129 4.41 -19.56 -16.08
C GLY A 129 4.88 -18.50 -15.09
N ILE A 130 4.07 -18.24 -14.07
CA ILE A 130 4.47 -17.37 -12.97
C ILE A 130 5.48 -18.08 -12.07
N THR A 131 6.57 -17.40 -11.75
CA THR A 131 7.55 -17.86 -10.77
C THR A 131 7.01 -17.68 -9.34
N PRO A 132 7.53 -18.44 -8.36
CA PRO A 132 7.12 -18.26 -6.97
C PRO A 132 7.36 -16.86 -6.41
N ILE A 133 8.42 -16.18 -6.85
CA ILE A 133 8.75 -14.85 -6.35
C ILE A 133 7.84 -13.80 -6.98
N GLU A 134 7.58 -13.87 -8.29
CA GLU A 134 6.56 -13.03 -8.95
C GLU A 134 5.19 -13.20 -8.26
N TYR A 135 4.80 -14.46 -7.98
CA TYR A 135 3.55 -14.77 -7.27
C TYR A 135 3.45 -14.08 -5.89
N ILE A 136 4.57 -14.03 -5.16
CA ILE A 136 4.66 -13.34 -3.87
C ILE A 136 4.61 -11.82 -4.08
N ILE A 137 5.34 -11.27 -5.05
CA ILE A 137 5.42 -9.83 -5.33
C ILE A 137 4.04 -9.26 -5.64
N GLU A 138 3.25 -9.91 -6.52
CA GLU A 138 1.88 -9.50 -6.87
C GLU A 138 0.91 -9.48 -5.66
N ARG A 139 1.29 -10.09 -4.54
CA ARG A 139 0.50 -10.13 -3.29
C ARG A 139 1.01 -9.17 -2.22
N THR A 140 1.99 -8.32 -2.55
CA THR A 140 2.72 -7.52 -1.55
C THR A 140 2.76 -6.03 -1.88
N LEU A 141 1.96 -5.55 -2.82
CA LEU A 141 1.93 -4.14 -3.24
C LEU A 141 3.32 -3.61 -3.65
N PHE A 142 4.21 -4.50 -4.11
CA PHE A 142 5.62 -4.18 -4.38
C PHE A 142 6.38 -3.60 -3.17
N ARG A 143 5.95 -3.90 -1.94
CA ARG A 143 6.58 -3.43 -0.70
C ARG A 143 7.68 -4.41 -0.26
N PRO A 144 8.95 -3.98 -0.16
CA PRO A 144 10.08 -4.84 0.24
C PRO A 144 9.85 -5.61 1.54
N ARG A 145 9.28 -4.92 2.54
CA ARG A 145 9.00 -5.51 3.86
C ARG A 145 7.98 -6.65 3.75
N ASP A 146 6.91 -6.43 2.99
CA ASP A 146 5.84 -7.40 2.83
C ASP A 146 6.30 -8.61 1.99
N VAL A 147 7.14 -8.39 0.96
CA VAL A 147 7.81 -9.48 0.22
C VAL A 147 8.63 -10.36 1.16
N LEU A 148 9.49 -9.76 1.99
CA LEU A 148 10.32 -10.50 2.93
C LEU A 148 9.47 -11.19 4.02
N GLN A 149 8.41 -10.56 4.49
CA GLN A 149 7.49 -11.15 5.45
C GLN A 149 6.85 -12.41 4.86
N TYR A 150 6.30 -12.34 3.65
CA TYR A 150 5.69 -13.50 3.00
C TYR A 150 6.73 -14.60 2.74
N VAL A 151 7.93 -14.26 2.25
CA VAL A 151 9.02 -15.22 2.09
C VAL A 151 9.36 -15.93 3.42
N ASN A 152 9.40 -15.19 4.54
CA ASN A 152 9.62 -15.78 5.86
C ASN A 152 8.48 -16.70 6.28
N GLU A 153 7.22 -16.36 5.98
CA GLU A 153 6.10 -17.29 6.22
C GLU A 153 6.25 -18.58 5.40
N CYS A 154 6.74 -18.51 4.15
CA CYS A 154 7.04 -19.69 3.34
C CYS A 154 8.11 -20.58 4.00
N PHE A 155 9.17 -19.98 4.55
CA PHE A 155 10.19 -20.71 5.31
C PHE A 155 9.62 -21.35 6.58
N ASN A 156 8.79 -20.62 7.34
CA ASN A 156 8.17 -21.13 8.56
C ASN A 156 7.26 -22.34 8.28
N VAL A 157 6.45 -22.28 7.21
CA VAL A 157 5.59 -23.40 6.80
C VAL A 157 6.40 -24.59 6.31
N ALA A 158 7.58 -24.35 5.72
CA ALA A 158 8.46 -25.37 5.17
C ALA A 158 9.57 -25.84 6.12
N LEU A 159 9.54 -25.50 7.42
CA LEU A 159 10.66 -25.67 8.37
C LEU A 159 11.21 -27.11 8.48
N ASN A 160 10.43 -28.13 8.10
CA ASN A 160 10.82 -29.54 8.09
C ASN A 160 10.88 -30.15 6.66
N ARG A 161 11.00 -29.32 5.64
CA ARG A 161 11.07 -29.74 4.23
C ARG A 161 12.39 -29.25 3.63
N GLU A 162 13.00 -30.07 2.77
CA GLU A 162 14.23 -29.67 2.06
C GLU A 162 14.02 -28.49 1.10
N ARG A 163 12.79 -28.36 0.56
CA ARG A 163 12.42 -27.30 -0.39
C ARG A 163 11.03 -26.76 -0.12
N ILE A 164 10.82 -25.50 -0.49
CA ILE A 164 9.51 -24.87 -0.50
C ILE A 164 8.71 -25.44 -1.69
N SER A 165 7.46 -25.82 -1.44
CA SER A 165 6.53 -26.27 -2.47
C SER A 165 5.43 -25.23 -2.71
N TRP A 166 4.70 -25.33 -3.84
CA TRP A 166 3.52 -24.49 -4.09
C TRP A 166 2.46 -24.61 -2.99
N ASP A 167 2.27 -25.81 -2.42
CA ASP A 167 1.41 -26.01 -1.23
C ASP A 167 1.89 -25.17 -0.03
N SER A 168 3.21 -25.10 0.19
CA SER A 168 3.80 -24.30 1.26
C SER A 168 3.56 -22.81 1.04
N ILE A 169 3.69 -22.34 -0.21
CA ILE A 169 3.42 -20.95 -0.60
C ILE A 169 1.96 -20.59 -0.35
N HIS A 170 1.01 -21.43 -0.76
CA HIS A 170 -0.42 -21.16 -0.53
C HIS A 170 -0.81 -21.16 0.95
N LYS A 171 -0.21 -22.04 1.76
CA LYS A 171 -0.41 -22.03 3.22
C LYS A 171 0.17 -20.78 3.85
N ALA A 172 1.35 -20.36 3.41
CA ALA A 172 1.98 -19.12 3.84
C ALA A 172 1.15 -17.90 3.41
N GLU A 173 0.51 -17.93 2.24
CA GLU A 173 -0.40 -16.88 1.75
C GLU A 173 -1.52 -16.60 2.75
N ALA A 174 -2.16 -17.66 3.27
CA ALA A 174 -3.25 -17.51 4.23
C ALA A 174 -2.79 -16.79 5.51
N VAL A 175 -1.62 -17.18 6.03
CA VAL A 175 -1.02 -16.57 7.22
C VAL A 175 -0.61 -15.12 6.94
N TYR A 176 0.07 -14.88 5.82
CA TYR A 176 0.51 -13.55 5.41
C TYR A 176 -0.68 -12.61 5.17
N SER A 177 -1.72 -13.06 4.47
CA SER A 177 -2.91 -12.27 4.15
C SER A 177 -3.62 -11.80 5.41
N LEU A 178 -3.76 -12.67 6.42
CA LEU A 178 -4.32 -12.31 7.73
C LEU A 178 -3.43 -11.32 8.49
N LYS A 179 -2.12 -11.52 8.50
CA LYS A 179 -1.16 -10.57 9.11
C LYS A 179 -1.22 -9.21 8.42
N ARG A 180 -1.35 -9.18 7.10
CA ARG A 180 -1.46 -7.95 6.31
C ARG A 180 -2.77 -7.22 6.61
N LEU A 181 -3.89 -7.93 6.73
CA LEU A 181 -5.17 -7.33 7.12
C LEU A 181 -5.06 -6.60 8.48
N ARG A 182 -4.41 -7.23 9.47
CA ARG A 182 -4.16 -6.62 10.79
C ARG A 182 -3.22 -5.41 10.70
N SER A 183 -2.13 -5.53 9.94
CA SER A 183 -1.20 -4.42 9.70
C SER A 183 -1.88 -3.22 9.05
N LEU A 184 -2.84 -3.45 8.14
CA LEU A 184 -3.61 -2.37 7.53
C LEU A 184 -4.51 -1.65 8.55
N LYS A 185 -5.12 -2.38 9.49
CA LYS A 185 -5.86 -1.78 10.60
C LYS A 185 -4.96 -0.89 11.45
N GLU A 186 -3.77 -1.38 11.80
CA GLU A 186 -2.80 -0.60 12.59
C GLU A 186 -2.30 0.63 11.80
N GLU A 187 -2.00 0.48 10.52
CA GLU A 187 -1.51 1.56 9.64
C GLU A 187 -2.54 2.67 9.42
N TRP A 188 -3.83 2.36 9.44
CA TRP A 188 -4.90 3.27 9.03
C TRP A 188 -5.93 3.57 10.13
N GLY A 189 -5.81 2.96 11.31
CA GLY A 189 -6.80 3.05 12.38
C GLY A 189 -7.06 4.47 12.90
N ASP A 190 -6.09 5.38 12.77
CA ASP A 190 -6.29 6.80 13.12
C ASP A 190 -7.22 7.53 12.13
N ILE A 191 -7.22 7.13 10.86
CA ILE A 191 -8.02 7.73 9.79
C ILE A 191 -9.35 6.98 9.62
N TYR A 192 -9.28 5.65 9.70
CA TYR A 192 -10.41 4.73 9.56
C TYR A 192 -10.53 3.80 10.78
N PRO A 193 -10.97 4.33 11.95
CA PRO A 193 -11.17 3.52 13.16
C PRO A 193 -12.10 2.31 12.98
N SER A 194 -13.08 2.41 12.08
CA SER A 194 -14.09 1.38 11.79
C SER A 194 -13.71 0.52 10.56
N PHE A 195 -12.40 0.39 10.31
CA PHE A 195 -11.88 -0.34 9.16
C PHE A 195 -12.23 -1.84 9.20
N GLU A 196 -12.29 -2.45 10.39
CA GLU A 196 -12.65 -3.87 10.55
C GLU A 196 -14.09 -4.15 10.10
N GLU A 197 -15.02 -3.25 10.35
CA GLU A 197 -16.40 -3.36 9.88
C GLU A 197 -16.48 -3.04 8.38
N THR A 198 -15.75 -2.01 7.95
CA THR A 198 -15.73 -1.53 6.56
C THR A 198 -15.27 -2.60 5.58
N ILE A 199 -14.23 -3.36 5.92
CA ILE A 199 -13.60 -4.34 5.01
C ILE A 199 -14.49 -5.56 4.73
N GLU A 200 -15.41 -5.88 5.64
CA GLU A 200 -16.31 -7.04 5.53
C GLU A 200 -17.25 -6.96 4.32
N ILE A 201 -17.46 -5.76 3.77
CA ILE A 201 -18.23 -5.58 2.53
C ILE A 201 -17.65 -6.37 1.35
N LEU A 202 -16.34 -6.67 1.39
CA LEU A 202 -15.63 -7.40 0.34
C LEU A 202 -15.65 -8.93 0.54
N ARG A 203 -16.06 -9.42 1.71
CA ARG A 203 -15.94 -10.85 2.03
C ARG A 203 -16.77 -11.69 1.06
N ASN A 204 -16.21 -12.81 0.60
CA ASN A 204 -16.83 -13.72 -0.37
C ASN A 204 -17.17 -13.13 -1.74
N LEU A 205 -16.71 -11.93 -2.09
CA LEU A 205 -16.87 -11.38 -3.43
C LEU A 205 -15.93 -12.05 -4.44
N PRO A 206 -16.25 -12.02 -5.76
CA PRO A 206 -15.27 -12.33 -6.79
C PRO A 206 -14.12 -11.31 -6.79
N ASP A 207 -12.94 -11.73 -7.26
CA ASP A 207 -11.74 -10.88 -7.33
C ASP A 207 -11.98 -9.61 -8.16
N LYS A 208 -12.77 -9.73 -9.24
CA LYS A 208 -13.28 -8.62 -10.06
C LYS A 208 -14.79 -8.54 -9.86
N PHE A 209 -15.29 -7.36 -9.49
CA PHE A 209 -16.69 -7.17 -9.14
C PHE A 209 -17.23 -5.82 -9.60
N SER A 210 -18.54 -5.74 -9.82
CA SER A 210 -19.25 -4.48 -9.96
C SER A 210 -20.07 -4.23 -8.70
N ARG A 211 -20.62 -3.01 -8.56
CA ARG A 211 -21.49 -2.69 -7.42
C ARG A 211 -22.69 -3.62 -7.28
N THR A 212 -23.20 -4.12 -8.40
CA THR A 212 -24.33 -5.06 -8.42
C THR A 212 -23.97 -6.46 -7.94
N SER A 213 -22.68 -6.78 -7.81
CA SER A 213 -22.22 -8.06 -7.25
C SER A 213 -22.31 -8.12 -5.73
N MET A 214 -22.42 -6.97 -5.05
CA MET A 214 -22.56 -6.91 -3.59
C MET A 214 -23.98 -7.27 -3.17
N SER A 215 -24.10 -8.19 -2.22
CA SER A 215 -25.41 -8.60 -1.72
C SER A 215 -26.01 -7.53 -0.81
N LYS A 216 -27.33 -7.32 -0.92
CA LYS A 216 -28.05 -6.36 -0.07
C LYS A 216 -27.87 -6.68 1.42
N ASN A 217 -27.95 -7.96 1.79
CA ASN A 217 -27.75 -8.40 3.16
C ASN A 217 -26.36 -8.05 3.71
N THR A 218 -25.30 -8.17 2.88
CA THR A 218 -23.94 -7.79 3.27
C THR A 218 -23.84 -6.28 3.48
N ILE A 219 -24.43 -5.49 2.58
CA ILE A 219 -24.46 -4.03 2.69
C ILE A 219 -25.17 -3.63 3.97
N ASP A 220 -26.38 -4.15 4.22
CA ASP A 220 -27.17 -3.81 5.41
C ASP A 220 -26.47 -4.21 6.71
N ALA A 221 -25.79 -5.36 6.74
CA ALA A 221 -25.02 -5.79 7.90
C ALA A 221 -23.85 -4.82 8.19
N VAL A 222 -23.05 -4.49 7.17
CA VAL A 222 -21.93 -3.54 7.32
C VAL A 222 -22.42 -2.15 7.72
N LEU A 223 -23.52 -1.67 7.12
CA LEU A 223 -24.13 -0.39 7.48
C LEU A 223 -24.59 -0.36 8.93
N SER A 224 -25.22 -1.43 9.41
CA SER A 224 -25.67 -1.55 10.78
C SER A 224 -24.48 -1.49 11.75
N GLU A 225 -23.42 -2.25 11.49
CA GLU A 225 -22.21 -2.24 12.34
C GLU A 225 -21.54 -0.87 12.34
N LEU A 226 -21.36 -0.25 11.16
CA LEU A 226 -20.75 1.07 11.04
C LEU A 226 -21.53 2.16 11.76
N SER A 227 -22.86 2.07 11.78
CA SER A 227 -23.70 3.09 12.42
C SER A 227 -23.65 3.02 13.95
N ILE A 228 -23.27 1.87 14.50
CA ILE A 228 -23.07 1.71 15.96
C ILE A 228 -21.70 2.26 16.38
N GLN A 229 -20.77 2.42 15.43
CA GLN A 229 -19.45 2.97 15.70
C GLN A 229 -19.55 4.48 15.99
N ASN A 230 -19.44 4.86 17.25
CA ASN A 230 -19.33 6.26 17.69
C ASN A 230 -17.91 6.80 17.46
N THR A 231 -17.49 6.83 16.20
CA THR A 231 -16.12 7.20 15.81
C THR A 231 -16.12 8.36 14.82
N THR A 232 -14.94 8.97 14.63
CA THR A 232 -14.71 9.99 13.60
C THR A 232 -14.44 9.37 12.22
N ASP A 233 -14.70 8.08 12.04
CA ASP A 233 -14.48 7.38 10.77
C ASP A 233 -15.41 7.95 9.67
N PRO A 234 -14.88 8.37 8.51
CA PRO A 234 -15.70 8.87 7.40
C PRO A 234 -16.81 7.90 6.95
N CYS A 235 -16.56 6.60 6.98
CA CYS A 235 -17.54 5.56 6.63
C CYS A 235 -18.65 5.47 7.67
N ALA A 236 -18.31 5.47 8.96
CA ALA A 236 -19.28 5.45 10.06
C ALA A 236 -20.14 6.72 10.08
N ILE A 237 -19.53 7.90 9.91
CA ILE A 237 -20.24 9.18 9.81
C ILE A 237 -21.25 9.16 8.66
N THR A 238 -20.84 8.64 7.49
CA THR A 238 -21.71 8.58 6.32
C THR A 238 -22.83 7.55 6.50
N ALA A 239 -22.58 6.45 7.19
CA ALA A 239 -23.60 5.45 7.56
C ALA A 239 -24.65 6.04 8.52
N ASN A 240 -24.23 6.80 9.54
CA ASN A 240 -25.14 7.48 10.46
C ASN A 240 -26.05 8.49 9.75
N LYS A 241 -25.49 9.30 8.84
CA LYS A 241 -26.28 10.22 8.00
C LYS A 241 -27.32 9.50 7.14
N PHE A 242 -27.04 8.27 6.73
CA PHE A 242 -28.01 7.47 5.98
C PHE A 242 -29.17 7.03 6.87
N LEU A 243 -28.90 6.61 8.12
CA LEU A 243 -29.96 6.28 9.09
C LEU A 243 -30.82 7.48 9.48
N GLU A 244 -30.22 8.67 9.55
CA GLU A 244 -30.92 9.94 9.81
C GLU A 244 -31.72 10.44 8.59
N GLY A 245 -31.55 9.81 7.42
CA GLY A 245 -32.23 10.19 6.17
C GLY A 245 -31.57 11.35 5.41
N GLU A 246 -30.36 11.77 5.81
CA GLU A 246 -29.59 12.87 5.20
C GLU A 246 -28.75 12.43 3.99
N SER A 247 -28.43 11.15 3.88
CA SER A 247 -27.69 10.59 2.73
C SER A 247 -28.35 9.35 2.18
N ARG A 248 -27.92 8.92 0.98
CA ARG A 248 -28.38 7.67 0.36
C ARG A 248 -27.39 6.55 0.65
N GLU A 249 -27.87 5.32 0.62
CA GLU A 249 -27.02 4.12 0.72
C GLU A 249 -25.83 4.14 -0.25
N GLN A 250 -26.08 4.60 -1.48
CA GLN A 250 -25.05 4.71 -2.50
C GLN A 250 -23.91 5.64 -2.08
N ASP A 251 -24.20 6.69 -1.31
CA ASP A 251 -23.20 7.62 -0.81
C ASP A 251 -22.31 6.94 0.26
N VAL A 252 -22.88 6.07 1.11
CA VAL A 252 -22.10 5.25 2.05
C VAL A 252 -21.19 4.26 1.32
N ILE A 253 -21.72 3.54 0.33
CA ILE A 253 -20.94 2.60 -0.50
C ILE A 253 -19.78 3.33 -1.19
N ASN A 254 -20.00 4.55 -1.66
CA ASN A 254 -18.95 5.34 -2.30
C ASN A 254 -17.86 5.76 -1.30
N GLU A 255 -18.22 6.09 -0.06
CA GLU A 255 -17.24 6.42 0.98
C GLU A 255 -16.41 5.19 1.35
N ILE A 256 -17.06 4.04 1.52
CA ILE A 256 -16.41 2.75 1.76
C ILE A 256 -15.42 2.42 0.62
N MET A 257 -15.85 2.55 -0.64
CA MET A 257 -14.98 2.26 -1.78
C MET A 257 -13.82 3.26 -1.90
N LEU A 258 -14.02 4.52 -1.50
CA LEU A 258 -12.92 5.49 -1.42
C LEU A 258 -11.92 5.11 -0.32
N CYS A 259 -12.40 4.72 0.86
CA CYS A 259 -11.56 4.19 1.94
C CYS A 259 -10.73 3.00 1.45
N LEU A 260 -11.39 1.98 0.90
CA LEU A 260 -10.73 0.76 0.42
C LEU A 260 -9.76 1.02 -0.74
N TYR A 261 -10.04 2.01 -1.60
CA TYR A 261 -9.09 2.48 -2.60
C TYR A 261 -7.86 3.12 -1.96
N THR A 262 -8.08 4.03 -1.00
CA THR A 262 -7.02 4.82 -0.35
C THR A 262 -6.05 3.92 0.41
N VAL A 263 -6.57 2.89 1.08
CA VAL A 263 -5.77 1.86 1.78
C VAL A 263 -5.01 0.94 0.78
N GLY A 264 -5.39 0.92 -0.50
CA GLY A 264 -4.77 0.10 -1.55
C GLY A 264 -5.37 -1.30 -1.68
N ILE A 265 -6.58 -1.52 -1.16
CA ILE A 265 -7.26 -2.82 -1.18
C ILE A 265 -8.08 -2.99 -2.46
N VAL A 266 -8.73 -1.92 -2.91
CA VAL A 266 -9.57 -1.94 -4.12
C VAL A 266 -8.98 -1.04 -5.18
N GLY A 267 -8.75 -1.60 -6.36
CA GLY A 267 -8.48 -0.86 -7.58
C GLY A 267 -9.78 -0.71 -8.37
N PHE A 268 -9.89 0.33 -9.18
CA PHE A 268 -11.08 0.53 -10.03
C PHE A 268 -10.71 1.01 -11.42
N LYS A 269 -11.60 0.78 -12.38
CA LYS A 269 -11.53 1.41 -13.70
C LYS A 269 -12.84 2.07 -14.06
N ILE A 270 -12.74 3.20 -14.75
CA ILE A 270 -13.91 3.96 -15.21
C ILE A 270 -14.42 3.34 -16.52
N SER A 271 -13.51 2.96 -17.41
CA SER A 271 -13.82 2.32 -18.70
C SER A 271 -13.20 0.94 -18.79
N SER A 272 -13.78 0.05 -19.61
CA SER A 272 -13.17 -1.24 -19.95
C SER A 272 -11.83 -1.09 -20.66
N LEU A 273 -11.61 0.04 -21.33
CA LEU A 273 -10.42 0.37 -22.13
C LEU A 273 -9.26 0.94 -21.31
N THR A 274 -9.50 1.32 -20.05
CA THR A 274 -8.46 1.89 -19.17
C THR A 274 -7.98 0.83 -18.17
N PRO A 275 -6.68 0.81 -17.82
CA PRO A 275 -6.17 -0.08 -16.79
C PRO A 275 -6.80 0.24 -15.43
N TYR A 276 -6.69 -0.69 -14.48
CA TYR A 276 -7.11 -0.42 -13.10
C TYR A 276 -6.25 0.68 -12.48
N LYS A 277 -6.90 1.65 -11.84
CA LYS A 277 -6.26 2.66 -11.00
C LYS A 277 -6.11 2.12 -9.58
N TRP A 278 -4.93 2.28 -8.99
CA TRP A 278 -4.51 1.81 -7.67
C TRP A 278 -3.81 2.92 -6.89
N ALA A 279 -4.18 3.11 -5.60
CA ALA A 279 -3.60 4.18 -4.79
C ALA A 279 -2.09 4.05 -4.54
N PHE A 280 -1.55 2.82 -4.53
CA PHE A 280 -0.13 2.56 -4.30
C PHE A 280 0.75 2.72 -5.56
N ARG A 281 0.12 2.76 -6.74
CA ARG A 281 0.81 2.85 -8.04
C ARG A 281 0.66 4.22 -8.68
N ASP A 282 -0.57 4.73 -8.69
CA ASP A 282 -0.91 5.92 -9.45
C ASP A 282 -0.58 7.20 -8.67
N SER A 283 0.14 8.09 -9.34
CA SER A 283 0.59 9.38 -8.79
C SER A 283 -0.56 10.37 -8.57
N THR A 284 -1.71 10.17 -9.24
CA THR A 284 -2.87 11.05 -9.08
C THR A 284 -3.83 10.51 -8.01
N PRO A 285 -4.16 11.32 -6.99
CA PRO A 285 -5.24 11.00 -6.06
C PRO A 285 -6.54 10.75 -6.82
N THR A 286 -7.40 9.91 -6.26
CA THR A 286 -8.74 9.68 -6.80
C THR A 286 -9.74 10.59 -6.12
N THR A 287 -10.68 11.09 -6.90
CA THR A 287 -11.82 11.89 -6.43
C THR A 287 -13.03 11.02 -6.12
N LYS A 288 -13.92 11.50 -5.23
CA LYS A 288 -15.24 10.89 -4.98
C LYS A 288 -16.03 10.67 -6.28
N ASN A 289 -15.90 11.58 -7.24
CA ASN A 289 -16.59 11.50 -8.54
C ASN A 289 -16.04 10.40 -9.46
N GLU A 290 -14.73 10.13 -9.42
CA GLU A 290 -14.15 9.00 -10.15
C GLU A 290 -14.61 7.67 -9.55
N ILE A 291 -14.59 7.52 -8.22
CA ILE A 291 -15.14 6.33 -7.55
C ILE A 291 -16.61 6.15 -7.96
N LYS A 292 -17.43 7.20 -7.92
CA LYS A 292 -18.84 7.16 -8.37
C LYS A 292 -19.00 6.61 -9.79
N ARG A 293 -18.09 6.95 -10.70
CA ARG A 293 -18.11 6.51 -12.11
C ARG A 293 -17.40 5.18 -12.37
N ALA A 294 -16.81 4.54 -11.35
CA ALA A 294 -16.19 3.24 -11.50
C ALA A 294 -17.18 2.20 -12.06
N SER A 295 -16.80 1.55 -13.15
CA SER A 295 -17.60 0.51 -13.80
C SER A 295 -17.24 -0.88 -13.30
N LEU A 296 -15.95 -1.13 -13.04
CA LEU A 296 -15.44 -2.38 -12.51
C LEU A 296 -14.41 -2.12 -11.42
N MET A 297 -14.42 -2.97 -10.40
CA MET A 297 -13.51 -2.94 -9.26
C MET A 297 -12.77 -4.27 -9.18
N LYS A 298 -11.57 -4.22 -8.61
CA LYS A 298 -10.72 -5.39 -8.39
C LYS A 298 -10.14 -5.37 -6.99
N ILE A 299 -10.24 -6.48 -6.29
CA ILE A 299 -9.69 -6.67 -4.94
C ILE A 299 -8.23 -7.10 -5.08
N HIS A 300 -7.34 -6.44 -4.36
CA HIS A 300 -5.91 -6.72 -4.41
C HIS A 300 -5.61 -8.14 -3.89
N LYS A 301 -4.70 -8.86 -4.56
CA LYS A 301 -4.36 -10.25 -4.26
C LYS A 301 -3.88 -10.47 -2.82
N MET A 302 -3.34 -9.44 -2.17
CA MET A 302 -2.85 -9.50 -0.78
C MET A 302 -3.92 -9.94 0.24
N LEU A 303 -5.20 -9.63 0.01
CA LEU A 303 -6.29 -9.93 0.95
C LEU A 303 -7.19 -11.08 0.48
N HIS A 304 -6.87 -11.71 -0.65
CA HIS A 304 -7.73 -12.75 -1.23
C HIS A 304 -8.01 -13.88 -0.26
N SER A 305 -6.98 -14.36 0.46
CA SER A 305 -7.16 -15.44 1.43
C SER A 305 -7.83 -14.98 2.73
N ALA A 306 -7.60 -13.75 3.21
CA ALA A 306 -8.18 -13.27 4.46
C ALA A 306 -9.68 -12.92 4.35
N LEU A 307 -10.13 -12.56 3.15
CA LEU A 307 -11.52 -12.16 2.87
C LEU A 307 -12.30 -13.22 2.10
N ASP A 308 -11.77 -14.44 1.98
CA ASP A 308 -12.43 -15.55 1.28
C ASP A 308 -12.84 -15.18 -0.16
N ILE A 309 -11.99 -14.41 -0.85
CA ILE A 309 -12.29 -13.91 -2.19
C ILE A 309 -12.41 -15.08 -3.16
N ARG A 310 -13.48 -15.08 -3.95
CA ARG A 310 -13.77 -16.13 -4.92
C ARG A 310 -12.91 -15.94 -6.15
N ILE A 311 -11.87 -16.77 -6.27
CA ILE A 311 -10.99 -16.81 -7.43
C ILE A 311 -11.37 -18.01 -8.28
N ILE A 312 -11.51 -17.81 -9.60
CA ILE A 312 -11.61 -18.93 -10.55
C ILE A 312 -10.26 -19.64 -10.57
N THR A 313 -10.21 -20.95 -10.34
CA THR A 313 -8.99 -21.72 -10.06
C THR A 313 -7.85 -21.54 -11.08
N GLY A 314 -8.18 -21.24 -12.35
CA GLY A 314 -7.22 -20.93 -13.41
C GLY A 314 -6.53 -19.57 -13.24
N ASN A 315 -7.24 -18.56 -12.73
CA ASN A 315 -6.77 -17.18 -12.64
C ASN A 315 -5.79 -16.96 -11.49
N ARG A 316 -5.63 -17.93 -10.58
CA ARG A 316 -4.73 -17.80 -9.42
C ARG A 316 -3.27 -17.55 -9.83
N TYR A 317 -2.86 -18.08 -10.99
CA TYR A 317 -1.50 -17.99 -11.52
C TYR A 317 -1.42 -17.11 -12.77
N GLU A 318 -2.51 -16.45 -13.16
CA GLU A 318 -2.48 -15.43 -14.19
C GLU A 318 -1.66 -14.24 -13.65
N ARG A 319 -0.66 -13.86 -14.45
CA ARG A 319 0.08 -12.64 -14.22
C ARG A 319 -0.90 -11.49 -14.35
N ASP A 320 -0.73 -10.48 -13.52
CA ASP A 320 -1.37 -9.22 -13.82
C ASP A 320 -0.54 -8.52 -14.90
N ASP A 321 -0.85 -8.77 -16.17
CA ASP A 321 -0.18 -8.16 -17.32
C ASP A 321 -0.29 -6.61 -17.30
N GLU A 322 -1.19 -6.05 -16.49
CA GLU A 322 -1.31 -4.61 -16.22
C GLU A 322 -0.32 -4.09 -15.15
N GLU A 323 0.36 -4.98 -14.40
CA GLU A 323 1.31 -4.65 -13.31
C GLU A 323 2.76 -4.55 -13.80
N ASP A 324 3.07 -5.11 -14.98
CA ASP A 324 4.40 -5.10 -15.63
C ASP A 324 4.62 -3.91 -16.57
N ILE A 325 3.77 -2.87 -16.54
CA ILE A 325 4.04 -1.64 -17.29
C ILE A 325 5.26 -0.98 -16.66
N GLU A 326 6.42 -1.26 -17.26
CA GLU A 326 7.72 -0.65 -16.99
C GLU A 326 7.53 0.85 -16.78
N CYS A 327 7.74 1.30 -15.55
CA CYS A 327 8.02 2.69 -15.26
C CYS A 327 9.34 3.03 -15.95
N SER A 328 9.23 3.54 -17.18
CA SER A 328 10.33 4.17 -17.92
C SER A 328 10.64 5.54 -17.34
#